data_AF-A0A0D8ZKZ6-F1
#
_entry.id   AF-A0A0D8ZKZ6-F1
#
_cell.length_a   1.000
_cell.length_b   1.000
_cell.length_c   1.000
_cell.angle_alpha   90.00
_cell.angle_beta   90.00
_cell.angle_gamma   90.00
#
_symmetry.space_group_name_H-M   'P 1'
#
loop_
_entity.id
_entity.type
_entity.pdbx_description
1 polymer ?
#
loop_
_entity_poly.entity_id
_entity_poly.type
_entity_poly.pdbx_seq_one_letter_code
_entity_poly.pdbx_strand_id
1 'polypeptide(L)'
;MVLEQKKNSQSQIESLRDRCDGIAACWQAFNSTSINSFCLEIEELFSDTRSSVILSTVHRAKGLEEKRVFILRPDLLPLRWNGQQDWELEQEYNLCYVAFTRAKEALCFIQDDIGTGTGEDDTGEEENDE
;
A
#
# COMPACT_ATOMS: atom_id res chain seq x y z
N MET A 1 9.28 24.27 -15.22
CA MET A 1 7.86 23.84 -15.11
C MET A 1 7.28 23.78 -16.52
N VAL A 2 7.52 22.69 -17.27
CA VAL A 2 7.11 22.53 -18.70
C VAL A 2 6.52 21.13 -18.94
N LEU A 3 5.72 20.62 -17.98
CA LEU A 3 5.08 19.31 -18.12
C LEU A 3 3.54 19.35 -18.00
N GLU A 4 2.94 20.52 -17.79
CA GLU A 4 1.48 20.66 -17.66
C GLU A 4 0.73 20.80 -19.00
N GLN A 5 1.41 20.84 -20.14
CA GLN A 5 0.80 21.23 -21.42
C GLN A 5 0.40 20.10 -22.38
N LYS A 6 0.30 18.83 -21.95
CA LYS A 6 -0.30 17.78 -22.80
C LYS A 6 -1.46 17.07 -22.09
N LYS A 7 -2.57 16.98 -22.80
CA LYS A 7 -3.87 16.40 -22.40
C LYS A 7 -3.83 14.91 -22.01
N ASN A 8 -2.64 14.31 -21.92
CA ASN A 8 -2.38 12.90 -21.62
C ASN A 8 -1.36 12.71 -20.47
N SER A 9 -1.00 13.79 -19.77
CA SER A 9 0.17 13.83 -18.89
C SER A 9 -0.08 13.34 -17.46
N GLN A 10 -1.33 13.30 -16.98
CA GLN A 10 -1.58 13.04 -15.56
C GLN A 10 -1.22 11.61 -15.14
N SER A 11 -1.74 10.60 -15.83
CA SER A 11 -1.41 9.20 -15.55
C SER A 11 0.08 8.88 -15.78
N GLN A 12 0.70 9.53 -16.76
CA GLN A 12 2.14 9.39 -17.01
C GLN A 12 2.99 10.00 -15.88
N ILE A 13 2.56 11.15 -15.34
CA ILE A 13 3.19 11.80 -14.19
C ILE A 13 3.02 10.94 -12.94
N GLU A 14 1.82 10.41 -12.68
CA GLU A 14 1.55 9.52 -11.55
C GLU A 14 2.40 8.25 -11.62
N SER A 15 2.47 7.60 -12.79
CA SER A 15 3.32 6.42 -12.99
C SER A 15 4.81 6.74 -12.80
N LEU A 16 5.27 7.91 -13.22
CA LEU A 16 6.66 8.32 -12.99
C LEU A 16 6.94 8.54 -11.49
N ARG A 17 6.02 9.22 -10.79
CA ARG A 17 6.14 9.47 -9.34
C ARG A 17 6.19 8.16 -8.57
N ASP A 18 5.27 7.25 -8.86
CA ASP A 18 5.21 5.91 -8.25
C ASP A 18 6.53 5.15 -8.41
N ARG A 19 7.14 5.21 -9.60
CA ARG A 19 8.46 4.60 -9.84
C ARG A 19 9.58 5.26 -9.04
N CYS A 20 9.57 6.59 -8.91
CA CYS A 20 10.56 7.31 -8.10
C CYS A 20 10.41 6.98 -6.62
N ASP A 21 9.18 6.96 -6.12
CA ASP A 21 8.86 6.66 -4.72
C ASP A 21 9.23 5.20 -4.39
N GLY A 22 8.96 4.26 -5.30
CA GLY A 22 9.39 2.87 -5.15
C GLY A 22 10.91 2.72 -5.04
N ILE A 23 11.68 3.41 -5.89
CA ILE A 23 13.15 3.39 -5.80
C ILE A 23 13.64 4.02 -4.49
N ALA A 24 13.03 5.14 -4.07
CA ALA A 24 13.39 5.81 -2.81
C ALA A 24 13.10 4.92 -1.59
N ALA A 25 11.95 4.22 -1.59
CA ALA A 25 11.59 3.28 -0.54
C ALA A 25 12.58 2.10 -0.48
N CYS A 26 12.96 1.52 -1.63
CA CYS A 26 13.99 0.48 -1.67
C CYS A 26 15.32 1.00 -1.12
N TRP A 27 15.74 2.21 -1.50
CA TRP A 27 16.99 2.81 -1.01
C TRP A 27 16.99 3.02 0.51
N GLN A 28 15.85 3.41 1.09
CA GLN A 28 15.71 3.57 2.54
C GLN A 28 15.67 2.23 3.28
N ALA A 29 15.05 1.20 2.68
CA ALA A 29 14.93 -0.13 3.28
C ALA A 29 16.25 -0.91 3.21
N PHE A 30 17.05 -0.68 2.18
CA PHE A 30 18.31 -1.39 1.95
C PHE A 30 19.45 -0.66 2.65
N ASN A 31 20.30 -1.40 3.35
CA ASN A 31 21.49 -0.85 4.03
C ASN A 31 22.69 -0.72 3.06
N SER A 32 22.40 -0.43 1.80
CA SER A 32 23.37 -0.49 0.71
C SER A 32 24.29 0.72 0.72
N THR A 33 25.60 0.50 0.66
CA THR A 33 26.62 1.56 0.75
C THR A 33 27.10 2.05 -0.63
N SER A 34 26.64 1.44 -1.72
CA SER A 34 27.04 1.78 -3.09
C SER A 34 25.91 1.52 -4.10
N ILE A 35 26.01 2.14 -5.28
CA ILE A 35 25.03 1.92 -6.37
C ILE A 35 25.05 0.47 -6.84
N ASN A 36 26.23 -0.15 -6.97
CA ASN A 36 26.34 -1.54 -7.40
C ASN A 36 25.72 -2.51 -6.41
N SER A 37 25.94 -2.32 -5.10
CA SER A 37 25.32 -3.16 -4.08
C SER A 37 23.79 -2.98 -4.09
N PHE A 38 23.32 -1.75 -4.29
CA PHE A 38 21.90 -1.46 -4.37
C PHE A 38 21.22 -2.16 -5.56
N CYS A 39 21.85 -2.14 -6.74
CA CYS A 39 21.36 -2.86 -7.90
C CYS A 39 21.26 -4.38 -7.65
N LEU A 40 22.27 -4.97 -7.00
CA LEU A 40 22.26 -6.40 -6.67
C LEU A 40 21.15 -6.76 -5.65
N GLU A 41 20.93 -5.91 -4.64
CA GLU A 41 19.85 -6.13 -3.67
C GLU A 41 18.46 -6.04 -4.31
N ILE A 42 18.26 -5.11 -5.26
CA ILE A 42 17.03 -5.06 -6.07
C ILE A 42 16.86 -6.34 -6.87
N GLU A 43 17.91 -6.82 -7.56
CA GLU A 43 17.82 -8.06 -8.34
C GLU A 43 17.47 -9.26 -7.46
N GLU A 44 18.07 -9.37 -6.27
CA GLU A 44 17.80 -10.44 -5.31
C GLU A 44 16.35 -10.38 -4.78
N LEU A 45 15.79 -9.17 -4.57
CA LEU A 45 14.40 -8.98 -4.14
C LEU A 45 13.40 -9.62 -5.11
N PHE A 46 13.70 -9.59 -6.41
CA PHE A 46 12.86 -10.18 -7.46
C PHE A 46 13.29 -11.60 -7.85
N SER A 47 14.26 -12.19 -7.16
CA SER A 47 14.67 -13.56 -7.40
C SER A 47 13.66 -14.55 -6.80
N ASP A 48 13.31 -15.60 -7.56
CA ASP A 48 12.41 -16.67 -7.09
C ASP A 48 13.04 -17.54 -5.99
N THR A 49 14.31 -17.33 -5.67
CA THR A 49 15.08 -18.12 -4.70
C THR A 49 14.78 -17.75 -3.25
N ARG A 50 14.25 -16.54 -2.98
CA ARG A 50 14.06 -15.98 -1.63
C ARG A 50 12.66 -15.39 -1.36
N SER A 51 11.64 -15.80 -2.08
CA SER A 51 10.29 -15.25 -1.90
C SER A 51 9.68 -15.76 -0.58
N SER A 52 9.91 -15.05 0.52
CA SER A 52 9.34 -15.38 1.84
C SER A 52 7.89 -14.92 2.00
N VAL A 53 7.43 -13.99 1.15
CA VAL A 53 6.09 -13.41 1.17
C VAL A 53 5.57 -13.26 -0.26
N ILE A 54 4.30 -13.62 -0.48
CA ILE A 54 3.62 -13.46 -1.76
C ILE A 54 2.70 -12.24 -1.66
N LEU A 55 2.96 -11.23 -2.50
CA LEU A 55 2.06 -10.09 -2.67
C LEU A 55 1.15 -10.36 -3.87
N SER A 56 -0.15 -10.29 -3.65
CA SER A 56 -1.15 -10.57 -4.68
C SER A 56 -2.42 -9.76 -4.43
N THR A 57 -3.15 -9.45 -5.50
CA THR A 57 -4.53 -8.98 -5.39
C THR A 57 -5.43 -10.14 -4.94
N VAL A 58 -6.58 -9.81 -4.34
CA VAL A 58 -7.57 -10.83 -3.93
C VAL A 58 -8.01 -11.69 -5.11
N HIS A 59 -8.19 -11.07 -6.28
CA HIS A 59 -8.52 -11.74 -7.53
C HIS A 59 -7.51 -12.83 -7.90
N ARG A 60 -6.20 -12.52 -7.86
CA ARG A 60 -5.13 -13.46 -8.17
C ARG A 60 -4.94 -14.54 -7.09
N ALA A 61 -5.36 -14.26 -5.85
CA ALA A 61 -5.28 -15.20 -4.74
C ALA A 61 -6.40 -16.27 -4.74
N LYS A 62 -7.37 -16.18 -5.65
CA LYS A 62 -8.47 -17.15 -5.75
C LYS A 62 -7.92 -18.56 -6.00
N GLY A 63 -8.31 -19.52 -5.16
CA GLY A 63 -7.85 -20.91 -5.24
C GLY A 63 -6.47 -21.17 -4.61
N LEU A 64 -5.79 -20.11 -4.15
CA LEU A 64 -4.60 -20.22 -3.30
C LEU A 64 -5.03 -20.09 -1.83
N GLU A 65 -4.33 -20.74 -0.92
CA GLU A 65 -4.58 -20.64 0.52
C GLU A 65 -3.26 -20.76 1.27
N GLU A 66 -3.07 -19.89 2.26
CA GLU A 66 -1.82 -19.80 3.02
C GLU A 66 -2.07 -19.89 4.52
N LYS A 67 -1.05 -20.28 5.27
CA LYS A 67 -1.14 -20.36 6.74
C LYS A 67 -1.52 -19.01 7.35
N ARG A 68 -0.85 -17.95 6.89
CA ARG A 68 -1.07 -16.58 7.36
C ARG A 68 -1.37 -15.68 6.16
N VAL A 69 -2.42 -14.88 6.25
CA VAL A 69 -2.80 -13.90 5.23
C VAL A 69 -2.94 -12.53 5.86
N PHE A 70 -2.36 -11.53 5.20
CA PHE A 70 -2.44 -10.13 5.60
C PHE A 70 -3.26 -9.38 4.56
N ILE A 71 -4.36 -8.75 4.99
CA ILE A 71 -5.17 -7.88 4.15
C ILE A 71 -4.68 -6.46 4.31
N LEU A 72 -4.05 -5.95 3.25
CA LEU A 72 -3.63 -4.56 3.15
C LEU A 72 -4.84 -3.67 2.87
N ARG A 73 -4.97 -2.55 3.59
CA ARG A 73 -6.05 -1.57 3.41
C ARG A 73 -7.47 -2.18 3.41
N PRO A 74 -7.88 -2.81 4.53
CA PRO A 74 -9.22 -3.39 4.65
C PRO A 74 -10.34 -2.35 4.51
N ASP A 75 -10.05 -1.07 4.72
CA ASP A 75 -10.96 0.06 4.51
C ASP A 75 -11.40 0.23 3.05
N LEU A 76 -10.61 -0.28 2.10
CA LEU A 76 -10.93 -0.25 0.67
C LEU A 76 -11.68 -1.51 0.18
N LEU A 77 -12.02 -2.43 1.08
CA LEU A 77 -12.63 -3.72 0.77
C LEU A 77 -14.02 -3.84 1.46
N PRO A 78 -15.14 -3.91 0.73
CA PRO A 78 -15.29 -4.00 -0.74
C PRO A 78 -14.98 -2.70 -1.46
N LEU A 79 -14.52 -2.79 -2.71
CA LEU A 79 -14.31 -1.59 -3.52
C LEU A 79 -15.67 -0.98 -3.90
N ARG A 80 -15.81 0.33 -3.66
CA ARG A 80 -17.03 1.09 -3.97
C ARG A 80 -16.72 2.25 -4.91
N TRP A 81 -17.58 2.47 -5.90
CA TRP A 81 -17.48 3.60 -6.82
C TRP A 81 -18.86 4.10 -7.27
N ASN A 82 -18.91 5.34 -7.77
CA ASN A 82 -20.15 5.94 -8.25
C ASN A 82 -20.66 5.24 -9.51
N GLY A 83 -21.94 4.87 -9.51
CA GLY A 83 -22.58 4.17 -10.64
C GLY A 83 -22.41 2.65 -10.65
N GLN A 84 -21.84 2.09 -9.58
CA GLN A 84 -21.75 0.63 -9.36
C GLN A 84 -23.17 0.03 -9.31
N GLN A 85 -23.39 -1.01 -10.10
CA GLN A 85 -24.64 -1.76 -10.12
C GLN A 85 -24.72 -2.71 -8.92
N ASP A 86 -25.94 -3.08 -8.50
CA ASP A 86 -26.14 -3.97 -7.34
C ASP A 86 -25.39 -5.31 -7.49
N TRP A 87 -25.38 -5.88 -8.70
CA TRP A 87 -24.67 -7.14 -8.97
C TRP A 87 -23.14 -6.99 -8.93
N GLU A 88 -22.60 -5.81 -9.27
CA GLU A 88 -21.16 -5.54 -9.17
C GLU A 88 -20.75 -5.42 -7.70
N LEU A 89 -21.58 -4.77 -6.89
CA LEU A 89 -21.37 -4.69 -5.45
C LEU A 89 -21.44 -6.08 -4.80
N GLU A 90 -22.38 -6.92 -5.23
CA GLU A 90 -22.45 -8.32 -4.79
C GLU A 90 -21.17 -9.10 -5.15
N GLN A 91 -20.59 -8.87 -6.33
CA GLN A 91 -19.30 -9.47 -6.70
C GLN A 91 -18.16 -9.03 -5.77
N GLU A 92 -18.12 -7.77 -5.38
CA GLU A 92 -17.13 -7.26 -4.43
C GLU A 92 -17.31 -7.90 -3.04
N TYR A 93 -18.54 -8.10 -2.57
CA TYR A 93 -18.79 -8.86 -1.34
C TYR A 93 -18.34 -10.32 -1.42
N ASN A 94 -18.55 -10.97 -2.56
CA ASN A 94 -18.02 -12.31 -2.81
C ASN A 94 -16.48 -12.32 -2.79
N LEU A 95 -15.86 -11.24 -3.27
CA LEU A 95 -14.41 -11.07 -3.22
C LEU A 95 -13.91 -10.90 -1.77
N CYS A 96 -14.63 -10.16 -0.92
CA CYS A 96 -14.34 -10.08 0.51
C CYS A 96 -14.34 -11.48 1.16
N TYR A 97 -15.37 -12.28 0.85
CA TYR A 97 -15.45 -13.65 1.35
C TYR A 97 -14.24 -14.50 0.91
N VAL A 98 -13.84 -14.38 -0.37
CA VAL A 98 -12.63 -15.05 -0.86
C VAL A 98 -11.41 -14.59 -0.06
N ALA A 99 -11.19 -13.28 0.11
CA ALA A 99 -10.07 -12.73 0.86
C ALA A 99 -9.96 -13.29 2.28
N PHE A 100 -11.06 -13.27 3.03
CA PHE A 100 -11.08 -13.68 4.43
C PHE A 100 -10.90 -15.19 4.61
N THR A 101 -11.30 -15.98 3.62
CA THR A 101 -11.17 -17.44 3.65
C THR A 101 -9.83 -17.95 3.09
N ARG A 102 -8.92 -17.07 2.66
CA ARG A 102 -7.58 -17.51 2.19
C ARG A 102 -6.67 -17.95 3.34
N ALA A 103 -6.93 -17.48 4.56
CA ALA A 103 -6.15 -17.80 5.75
C ALA A 103 -6.54 -19.15 6.36
N LYS A 104 -5.56 -20.01 6.61
CA LYS A 104 -5.76 -21.29 7.31
C LYS A 104 -5.56 -21.21 8.82
N GLU A 105 -4.63 -20.37 9.28
CA GLU A 105 -4.25 -20.27 10.69
C GLU A 105 -4.48 -18.85 11.23
N ALA A 106 -4.07 -17.81 10.49
CA ALA A 106 -4.24 -16.42 10.93
C ALA A 106 -4.60 -15.47 9.78
N LEU A 107 -5.61 -14.63 10.01
CA LEU A 107 -5.98 -13.49 9.16
C LEU A 107 -5.65 -12.21 9.91
N CYS A 108 -4.79 -11.37 9.33
CA CYS A 108 -4.38 -10.10 9.92
C CYS A 108 -4.83 -8.93 9.03
N PHE A 109 -5.35 -7.89 9.64
CA PHE A 109 -5.74 -6.65 8.97
C PHE A 109 -4.68 -5.59 9.23
N ILE A 110 -4.12 -5.01 8.17
CA ILE A 110 -3.14 -3.92 8.29
C ILE A 110 -3.90 -2.60 8.20
N GLN A 111 -3.92 -1.86 9.31
CA GLN A 111 -4.43 -0.49 9.34
C GLN A 111 -3.23 0.46 9.19
N ASP A 112 -3.38 1.47 8.36
CA ASP A 112 -2.44 2.59 8.38
C ASP A 112 -2.71 3.35 9.68
N ASP A 113 -1.71 3.41 10.57
CA ASP A 113 -1.74 4.40 11.64
C ASP A 113 -1.70 5.76 10.95
N ILE A 114 -2.88 6.37 10.79
CA ILE A 114 -2.97 7.79 10.52
C ILE A 114 -2.32 8.41 11.75
N GLY A 115 -1.04 8.75 11.64
CA GLY A 115 -0.33 9.52 12.65
C GLY A 115 -1.22 10.71 12.95
N THR A 116 -1.89 10.65 14.10
CA THR A 116 -2.49 11.83 14.70
C THR A 116 -1.28 12.72 14.92
N GLY A 117 -1.08 13.67 14.01
CA GLY A 117 -0.23 14.80 14.29
C GLY A 117 -0.81 15.39 15.54
N THR A 118 -0.14 15.13 16.66
CA THR A 118 -0.26 15.92 17.86
C THR A 118 0.07 17.33 17.39
N GLY A 119 -0.97 18.11 17.08
CA GLY A 119 -0.91 19.54 17.30
C GLY A 119 -0.57 19.66 18.77
N GLU A 120 0.71 19.89 19.05
CA GLU A 120 1.12 20.55 20.27
C GLU A 120 0.32 21.87 20.27
N ASP A 121 -0.79 21.87 21.00
CA ASP A 121 -1.37 23.10 21.53
C ASP A 121 -0.30 23.65 22.47
N ASP A 122 0.59 24.46 21.89
CA ASP A 122 1.62 25.17 22.60
C ASP A 122 0.96 26.18 23.54
N THR A 123 1.31 25.99 24.80
CA THR A 123 1.05 26.82 25.96
C THR A 123 1.37 28.30 25.77
N GLY A 124 0.43 29.15 26.19
CA GLY A 124 0.61 30.59 26.47
C GLY A 124 -0.78 31.22 26.64
N GLU A 125 -1.16 31.89 27.72
CA GLU A 125 -0.39 32.65 28.72
C GLU A 125 -1.08 32.54 30.09
N GLU A 126 -0.31 32.18 31.12
CA GLU A 126 -0.55 32.69 32.46
C GLU A 126 0.00 34.13 32.49
N GLU A 127 -0.88 35.13 32.54
CA GLU A 127 -0.55 36.42 33.17
C GLU A 127 -1.47 36.57 34.39
N ASN A 128 -0.89 36.31 35.57
CA ASN A 128 -1.28 36.99 36.80
C ASN A 128 -0.73 38.42 36.72
N ASP A 129 -1.55 39.43 37.05
CA ASP A 129 -1.29 40.33 38.18
C ASP A 129 -2.36 41.43 38.27
N GLU A 130 -2.90 41.55 39.49
CA GLU A 130 -3.62 42.68 40.14
C GLU A 130 -4.93 43.25 39.57
#